data_AF-A0A7V4IKV8-F1
#
_entry.id   AF-A0A7V4IKV8-F1
#
_cell.length_a   1.000
_cell.length_b   1.000
_cell.length_c   1.000
_cell.angle_alpha   90.00
_cell.angle_beta   90.00
_cell.angle_gamma   90.00
#
_symmetry.space_group_name_H-M   'P 1'
#
loop_
_entity.id
_entity.type
_entity.pdbx_description
1 polymer ?
#
loop_
_entity_poly.entity_id
_entity_poly.type
_entity_poly.pdbx_seq_one_letter_code
_entity_poly.pdbx_strand_id
1 'polypeptide(L)'
;PYDVMLKRVPLLHAGDQAGLKDLEKQCLANNAKFMDWECTEEKMKLTKGGKALYMHCLPADISGVSCKAGEVADSVFDRYRNDTYREAGFKPYIIAAMILLGKRKDQVKTLKALLERKHSREIM
;
A
#
# COMPACT_ATOMS: atom_id res chain seq x y z
N PRO A 1 -8.04 2.65 13.61
CA PRO A 1 -9.11 2.66 14.66
C PRO A 1 -10.46 3.12 14.09
N TYR A 2 -11.49 2.26 14.16
CA TYR A 2 -12.83 2.52 13.62
C TYR A 2 -13.47 3.79 14.20
N ASP A 3 -13.35 4.02 15.51
CA ASP A 3 -13.97 5.16 16.19
C ASP A 3 -13.42 6.52 15.74
N VAL A 4 -12.14 6.59 15.37
CA VAL A 4 -11.54 7.82 14.80
C VAL A 4 -12.22 8.18 13.48
N MET A 5 -12.51 7.18 12.64
CA MET A 5 -13.18 7.39 11.37
C MET A 5 -14.63 7.84 11.57
N LEU A 6 -15.35 7.27 12.53
CA LEU A 6 -16.70 7.72 12.91
C LEU A 6 -16.73 9.19 13.32
N LYS A 7 -15.73 9.65 14.07
CA LYS A 7 -15.59 11.08 14.45
C LYS A 7 -15.18 11.96 13.27
N ARG A 8 -14.33 11.47 12.37
CA ARG A 8 -13.80 12.24 11.24
C ARG A 8 -14.87 12.59 10.20
N VAL A 9 -15.80 11.68 9.91
CA VAL A 9 -16.84 11.87 8.87
C VAL A 9 -17.68 13.15 9.09
N PRO A 10 -18.34 13.36 10.24
CA PRO A 10 -19.16 14.56 10.44
C PRO A 10 -18.31 15.84 10.43
N LEU A 11 -17.10 15.81 11.00
CA LEU A 11 -16.18 16.97 10.97
C LEU A 11 -15.82 17.35 9.53
N LEU A 12 -15.53 16.36 8.68
CA LEU A 12 -15.21 16.59 7.28
C LEU A 12 -16.43 17.13 6.51
N HIS A 13 -17.63 16.57 6.73
CA HIS A 13 -18.85 17.05 6.08
C HIS A 13 -19.24 18.47 6.51
N ALA A 14 -18.96 18.84 7.76
CA ALA A 14 -19.18 20.20 8.26
C ALA A 14 -18.08 21.20 7.83
N GLY A 15 -17.01 20.75 7.18
CA GLY A 15 -15.85 21.59 6.85
C GLY A 15 -15.08 22.09 8.08
N ASP A 16 -15.20 21.41 9.23
CA ASP A 16 -14.61 21.82 10.49
C ASP A 16 -13.10 21.55 10.53
N GLN A 17 -12.32 22.51 10.04
CA GLN A 17 -10.86 22.43 10.02
C GLN A 17 -10.24 22.42 11.42
N ALA A 18 -10.86 23.07 12.41
CA ALA A 18 -10.34 23.11 13.77
C ALA A 18 -10.51 21.74 14.43
N GLY A 19 -11.71 21.18 14.35
CA GLY A 19 -12.01 19.84 14.85
C GLY A 19 -11.16 18.76 14.20
N LEU A 20 -10.89 18.86 12.89
CA LEU A 20 -10.00 17.92 12.19
C LEU A 20 -8.56 18.00 12.71
N LYS A 21 -8.02 19.20 12.94
CA LYS A 21 -6.67 19.38 13.51
C LYS A 21 -6.56 18.83 14.93
N ASP A 22 -7.59 19.04 15.74
CA ASP A 22 -7.58 18.53 17.12
C ASP A 22 -7.76 17.01 17.18
N LEU A 23 -8.54 16.43 16.26
CA LEU A 23 -8.63 14.99 16.09
C LEU A 23 -7.28 14.40 15.63
N GLU A 24 -6.58 15.05 14.70
CA GLU A 24 -5.25 14.63 14.24
C GLU A 24 -4.23 14.60 15.39
N LYS A 25 -4.18 15.63 16.24
CA LYS A 25 -3.30 15.65 17.43
C LYS A 25 -3.58 14.47 18.37
N GLN A 26 -4.86 14.14 18.59
CA GLN A 26 -5.24 13.00 19.41
C GLN A 26 -4.79 11.68 18.79
N CYS A 27 -4.90 11.54 17.46
CA CYS A 27 -4.41 10.36 16.74
C CYS A 27 -2.89 10.22 16.86
N LEU A 28 -2.13 11.30 16.67
CA LEU A 28 -0.67 11.28 16.83
C LEU A 28 -0.27 10.87 18.25
N ALA A 29 -0.90 11.45 19.27
CA ALA A 29 -0.65 11.10 20.67
C ALA A 29 -1.02 9.65 20.99
N ASN A 30 -2.04 9.10 20.34
CA ASN A 30 -2.42 7.70 20.51
C ASN A 30 -1.43 6.76 19.82
N ASN A 31 -1.02 7.04 18.58
CA ASN A 31 -0.08 6.22 17.82
C ASN A 31 1.30 6.17 18.50
N ALA A 32 1.73 7.28 19.10
CA ALA A 32 2.99 7.37 19.85
C ALA A 32 3.09 6.41 21.06
N LYS A 33 1.97 5.82 21.51
CA LYS A 33 1.97 4.79 22.57
C LYS A 33 2.39 3.40 22.06
N PHE A 34 2.46 3.20 20.75
CA PHE A 34 2.67 1.91 20.10
C PHE A 34 3.85 1.95 19.12
N MET A 35 4.87 2.75 19.42
CA MET A 35 6.06 2.89 18.58
C MET A 35 6.88 1.60 18.45
N ASP A 36 6.62 0.60 19.29
CA ASP A 36 7.18 -0.75 19.21
C ASP A 36 6.53 -1.60 18.10
N TRP A 37 5.49 -1.10 17.41
CA TRP A 37 4.80 -1.77 16.29
C TRP A 37 5.54 -1.62 14.96
N GLU A 38 6.83 -1.92 14.98
CA GLU A 38 7.70 -1.90 13.80
C GLU A 38 7.99 -3.32 13.30
N CYS A 39 8.10 -3.53 11.99
CA CYS A 39 8.58 -4.76 11.39
C CYS A 39 10.13 -4.83 11.48
N THR A 40 10.64 -5.36 12.59
CA THR A 40 12.08 -5.52 12.86
C THR A 40 12.61 -6.90 12.49
N GLU A 41 13.94 -7.06 12.48
CA GLU A 41 14.59 -8.36 12.26
C GLU A 41 14.20 -9.41 13.33
N GLU A 42 14.03 -8.99 14.58
CA GLU A 42 13.57 -9.84 15.68
C GLU A 42 12.18 -10.40 15.38
N LYS A 43 11.27 -9.56 14.88
CA LYS A 43 9.93 -10.02 14.47
C LYS A 43 9.98 -10.89 13.23
N MET A 44 10.86 -10.59 12.26
CA MET A 44 11.03 -11.43 11.08
C MET A 44 11.51 -12.85 11.43
N LYS A 45 12.36 -13.01 12.45
CA LYS A 45 12.80 -14.33 12.95
C LYS A 45 11.66 -15.21 13.50
N LEU A 46 10.59 -14.59 14.01
CA LEU A 46 9.41 -15.31 14.52
C LEU A 46 8.53 -15.87 13.39
N THR A 47 8.74 -15.43 12.15
CA THR A 47 7.97 -15.88 11.00
C THR A 47 8.39 -17.28 10.54
N LYS A 48 7.58 -17.91 9.67
CA LYS A 48 7.90 -19.24 9.11
C LYS A 48 9.26 -19.23 8.43
N GLY A 49 10.21 -19.98 9.00
CA GLY A 49 11.59 -20.06 8.52
C GLY A 49 12.39 -18.77 8.67
N GLY A 50 11.93 -17.82 9.49
CA GLY A 50 12.59 -16.54 9.73
C GLY A 50 12.66 -15.60 8.52
N LYS A 51 11.86 -15.87 7.48
CA LYS A 51 11.96 -15.20 6.16
C LYS A 51 10.63 -15.08 5.43
N ALA A 52 9.53 -14.89 6.15
CA ALA A 52 8.24 -14.63 5.50
C ALA A 52 8.37 -13.49 4.48
N LEU A 53 7.59 -13.57 3.40
CA LEU A 53 7.59 -12.53 2.38
C LEU A 53 7.04 -11.24 3.00
N TYR A 54 7.90 -10.23 3.13
CA TYR A 54 7.48 -8.89 3.51
C TYR A 54 6.74 -8.24 2.32
N MET A 55 5.58 -7.65 2.59
CA MET A 55 4.75 -6.96 1.61
C MET A 55 4.40 -5.58 2.13
N HIS A 56 4.38 -4.57 1.24
CA HIS A 56 4.01 -3.20 1.57
C HIS A 56 3.65 -2.43 0.31
N CYS A 57 2.56 -1.64 0.35
CA CYS A 57 2.03 -0.98 -0.85
C CYS A 57 2.84 0.20 -1.38
N LEU A 58 3.80 0.68 -0.59
CA LEU A 58 4.69 1.83 -0.83
C LEU A 58 3.97 3.21 -0.86
N PRO A 59 4.65 4.30 -0.43
CA PRO A 59 5.93 4.29 0.28
C PRO A 59 5.78 3.67 1.68
N ALA A 60 6.87 3.13 2.23
CA ALA A 60 6.93 2.70 3.63
C ALA A 60 7.63 3.76 4.47
N ASP A 61 7.23 3.89 5.73
CA ASP A 61 7.97 4.67 6.72
C ASP A 61 9.13 3.84 7.26
N ILE A 62 10.34 4.08 6.74
CA ILE A 62 11.54 3.29 7.04
C ILE A 62 12.32 3.98 8.16
N SER A 63 12.46 3.28 9.29
CA SER A 63 13.18 3.78 10.45
C SER A 63 14.65 4.09 10.12
N GLY A 64 15.08 5.30 10.45
CA GLY A 64 16.45 5.78 10.19
C GLY A 64 16.69 6.28 8.77
N VAL A 65 15.71 6.15 7.86
CA VAL A 65 15.83 6.58 6.46
C VAL A 65 14.83 7.68 6.12
N SER A 66 13.52 7.36 6.10
CA SER A 66 12.48 8.35 5.79
C SER A 66 11.91 9.03 7.05
N CYS A 67 12.07 8.40 8.21
CA CYS A 67 11.62 8.94 9.49
C CYS A 67 12.49 8.39 10.65
N LYS A 68 12.37 8.99 11.84
CA LYS A 68 13.13 8.56 13.03
C LYS A 68 12.71 7.15 13.49
N ALA A 69 11.41 6.86 13.46
CA ALA A 69 10.82 5.58 13.84
C ALA A 69 9.56 5.39 13.01
N GLY A 70 9.46 4.25 12.32
CA GLY A 70 8.44 3.98 11.32
C GLY A 70 7.87 2.57 11.39
N GLU A 71 7.43 2.08 10.24
CA GLU A 71 6.72 0.82 10.06
C GLU A 71 7.66 -0.38 9.93
N VAL A 72 8.88 -0.18 9.43
CA VAL A 72 9.83 -1.24 9.07
C VAL A 72 11.28 -0.80 9.24
N ALA A 73 12.13 -1.73 9.71
CA ALA A 73 13.56 -1.50 9.79
C ALA A 73 14.21 -1.46 8.40
N ASP A 74 15.22 -0.62 8.20
CA ASP A 74 15.93 -0.47 6.93
C ASP A 74 16.43 -1.82 6.35
N SER A 75 17.07 -2.65 7.18
CA SER A 75 17.58 -3.95 6.74
C SER A 75 16.49 -4.93 6.28
N VAL A 76 15.31 -4.87 6.90
CA VAL A 76 14.15 -5.68 6.49
C VAL A 76 13.60 -5.17 5.16
N PHE A 77 13.42 -3.85 5.02
CA PHE A 77 12.91 -3.26 3.78
C PHE A 77 13.86 -3.50 2.60
N ASP A 78 15.17 -3.25 2.77
CA ASP A 78 16.18 -3.42 1.72
C ASP A 78 16.20 -4.87 1.20
N ARG A 79 16.14 -5.86 2.10
CA ARG A 79 16.10 -7.29 1.75
C ARG A 79 14.92 -7.66 0.85
N TYR A 80 13.77 -7.01 1.00
CA TYR A 80 12.54 -7.30 0.24
C TYR A 80 12.16 -6.18 -0.75
N ARG A 81 13.06 -5.21 -1.01
CA ARG A 81 12.78 -4.06 -1.89
C ARG A 81 12.30 -4.48 -3.28
N ASN A 82 12.98 -5.45 -3.90
CA ASN A 82 12.60 -5.93 -5.23
C ASN A 82 11.24 -6.64 -5.22
N ASP A 83 10.89 -7.30 -4.12
CA ASP A 83 9.59 -7.95 -3.96
C ASP A 83 8.46 -6.92 -3.85
N THR A 84 8.63 -5.85 -3.06
CA THR A 84 7.62 -4.78 -2.95
C THR A 84 7.50 -3.98 -4.25
N TYR A 85 8.58 -3.81 -5.01
CA TYR A 85 8.53 -3.17 -6.33
C TYR A 85 7.77 -4.04 -7.33
N ARG A 86 8.01 -5.35 -7.30
CA ARG A 86 7.25 -6.31 -8.12
C ARG A 86 5.78 -6.35 -7.71
N GLU A 87 5.48 -6.34 -6.41
CA GLU A 87 4.11 -6.23 -5.85
C GLU A 87 3.40 -4.99 -6.44
N ALA A 88 4.01 -3.82 -6.35
CA ALA A 88 3.45 -2.57 -6.88
C ALA A 88 3.22 -2.63 -8.40
N GLY A 89 4.10 -3.32 -9.13
CA GLY A 89 4.03 -3.51 -10.58
C GLY A 89 2.74 -4.20 -11.07
N PHE A 90 2.02 -4.93 -10.21
CA PHE A 90 0.74 -5.55 -10.58
C PHE A 90 -0.43 -4.57 -10.61
N LYS A 91 -0.38 -3.48 -9.83
CA LYS A 91 -1.52 -2.55 -9.66
C LYS A 91 -2.07 -1.99 -10.98
N PRO A 92 -1.24 -1.55 -11.96
CA PRO A 92 -1.74 -1.08 -13.26
C PRO A 92 -2.53 -2.16 -14.03
N TYR A 93 -2.05 -3.42 -13.99
CA TYR A 93 -2.70 -4.52 -14.71
C TYR A 93 -4.02 -4.95 -14.07
N ILE A 94 -4.10 -4.91 -12.73
CA ILE A 94 -5.36 -5.19 -12.01
C ILE A 94 -6.41 -4.12 -12.35
N ILE A 95 -6.03 -2.83 -12.36
CA ILE A 95 -6.93 -1.74 -12.77
C ILE A 95 -7.38 -1.93 -14.23
N ALA A 96 -6.47 -2.27 -15.14
CA ALA A 96 -6.79 -2.55 -16.53
C ALA A 96 -7.77 -3.73 -16.68
N ALA A 97 -7.60 -4.79 -15.90
CA ALA A 97 -8.51 -5.93 -15.88
C ALA A 97 -9.91 -5.54 -15.38
N MET A 98 -10.00 -4.73 -14.32
CA MET A 98 -11.29 -4.20 -13.82
C MET A 98 -12.01 -3.38 -14.90
N ILE A 99 -11.28 -2.50 -15.61
CA ILE A 99 -11.84 -1.70 -16.71
C ILE A 99 -12.32 -2.62 -17.85
N LEU A 100 -11.52 -3.63 -18.24
CA LEU A 100 -11.88 -4.57 -19.30
C LEU A 100 -13.18 -5.31 -18.97
N LEU A 101 -13.31 -5.83 -17.74
CA LEU A 101 -14.49 -6.54 -17.26
C LEU A 101 -15.73 -5.63 -17.26
N GLY A 102 -15.59 -4.37 -16.88
CA GLY A 102 -16.69 -3.39 -16.86
C GLY A 102 -17.07 -2.81 -18.23
N LYS A 103 -16.19 -2.89 -19.24
CA LYS A 103 -16.40 -2.22 -20.55
C LYS A 103 -16.60 -3.18 -21.72
N ARG A 104 -16.27 -4.46 -21.60
CA ARG A 104 -16.40 -5.45 -22.69
C ARG A 104 -17.32 -6.58 -22.25
N LYS A 105 -18.30 -6.90 -23.10
CA LYS A 105 -19.26 -7.99 -22.87
C LYS A 105 -18.59 -9.38 -22.94
N ASP A 106 -17.65 -9.54 -23.87
CA ASP A 106 -16.88 -10.78 -24.06
C ASP A 106 -15.39 -10.45 -24.04
N GLN A 107 -14.78 -10.58 -22.86
CA GLN A 107 -13.39 -10.24 -22.62
C GLN A 107 -12.45 -11.28 -23.26
N VAL A 108 -12.87 -12.54 -23.34
CA VAL A 108 -12.09 -13.63 -23.97
C VAL A 108 -11.92 -13.36 -25.46
N LYS A 109 -13.02 -13.09 -26.17
CA LYS A 109 -12.97 -12.73 -27.60
C LYS A 109 -12.17 -11.44 -27.82
N THR A 110 -12.33 -10.45 -26.95
CA THR A 110 -11.58 -9.19 -27.04
C THR A 110 -10.07 -9.44 -26.94
N LEU A 111 -9.62 -10.22 -25.96
CA LEU A 111 -8.20 -10.52 -25.77
C LEU A 111 -7.62 -11.34 -26.93
N LYS A 112 -8.37 -12.34 -27.44
CA LYS A 112 -7.97 -13.12 -28.62
C LYS A 112 -7.76 -12.22 -29.85
N ALA A 113 -8.70 -11.32 -30.12
CA ALA A 113 -8.60 -10.39 -31.25
C ALA A 113 -7.41 -9.42 -31.13
N LEU A 114 -7.09 -8.96 -29.92
CA LEU A 114 -5.90 -8.12 -29.67
C LEU A 114 -4.60 -8.90 -29.94
N LEU A 115 -4.54 -10.16 -29.52
CA LEU A 115 -3.40 -11.04 -29.75
C LEU A 115 -3.22 -11.34 -31.25
N GLU A 116 -4.30 -11.61 -31.98
CA GLU A 116 -4.29 -11.86 -33.43
C GLU A 116 -3.86 -10.62 -34.23
N ARG A 117 -4.29 -9.43 -33.80
CA ARG A 117 -3.92 -8.16 -34.44
C ARG A 117 -2.41 -7.88 -34.38
N LYS A 118 -1.71 -8.41 -33.36
CA LYS A 118 -0.24 -8.29 -33.18
C LYS A 118 0.28 -6.86 -33.36
N HIS A 119 -0.46 -5.86 -32.87
CA HIS A 119 -0.03 -4.47 -33.02
C HIS A 119 1.16 -4.20 -32.10
N SER A 120 2.29 -3.75 -32.66
CA SER A 120 3.47 -3.47 -31.85
C SER A 120 3.24 -2.26 -30.96
N ARG A 121 3.63 -2.38 -29.68
CA ARG A 121 3.59 -1.28 -28.70
C ARG A 121 4.71 -0.27 -28.96
N GLU A 122 5.86 -0.75 -29.41
CA GLU A 122 7.06 0.03 -29.69
C GLU A 122 7.59 -0.36 -31.08
N ILE A 123 8.04 0.62 -31.87
CA ILE A 123 8.77 0.38 -33.11
C ILE A 123 10.24 0.48 -32.73
N MET A 124 10.92 -0.67 -32.66
CA MET A 124 12.38 -0.70 -32.54
C MET A 124 13.02 -0.36 -33.88
#